data_AF-B4WX02-F1
#
_entry.id   AF-B4WX02-F1
#
_cell.length_a   1.000
_cell.length_b   1.000
_cell.length_c   1.000
_cell.angle_alpha   90.00
_cell.angle_beta   90.00
_cell.angle_gamma   90.00
#
_symmetry.space_group_name_H-M   'P 1'
#
loop_
_entity.id
_entity.type
_entity.pdbx_description
1 polymer ?
#
loop_
_entity_poly.entity_id
_entity_poly.type
_entity_poly.pdbx_seq_one_letter_code
_entity_poly.pdbx_strand_id
1 'polypeptide(L)'
;MIGEIKMKKQIQKGFTLIELMIVVAIIGILAAVALPAYQDYTVRAQVSEGMIAASAVRTGVTEMFANGGMNGVNAYATEIANDQAALTTNRITAIAVDGATGAITVTLAGIAQLGGDNVLAMVPQIGGAAISNANSTGSVEWVCTQAAGAPTTIEAKYLPAECRV
;
A
#
# COMPACT_ATOMS: atom_id res chain seq x y z
N MET A 1 -19.61 70.25 29.06
CA MET A 1 -18.24 70.02 28.56
C MET A 1 -18.23 68.65 27.90
N ILE A 2 -18.58 68.58 26.61
CA ILE A 2 -18.70 67.30 25.88
C ILE A 2 -17.65 67.39 24.77
N GLY A 3 -16.54 66.70 24.95
CA GLY A 3 -15.45 66.67 23.97
C GLY A 3 -15.86 65.85 22.76
N GLU A 4 -15.80 66.44 21.56
CA GLU A 4 -15.97 65.73 20.31
C GLU A 4 -14.87 64.67 20.14
N ILE A 5 -15.25 63.39 20.15
CA ILE A 5 -14.36 62.29 19.77
C ILE A 5 -14.28 62.28 18.24
N LYS A 6 -13.24 62.92 17.69
CA LYS A 6 -12.92 62.86 16.25
C LYS A 6 -12.48 61.44 15.88
N MET A 7 -13.38 60.67 15.30
CA MET A 7 -13.11 59.34 14.74
C MET A 7 -12.24 59.48 13.48
N LYS A 8 -10.93 59.20 13.61
CA LYS A 8 -10.02 59.10 12.47
C LYS A 8 -10.42 57.89 11.62
N LYS A 9 -11.00 58.13 10.46
CA LYS A 9 -11.30 57.10 9.45
C LYS A 9 -9.98 56.50 8.98
N GLN A 10 -9.59 55.36 9.54
CA GLN A 10 -8.46 54.56 9.07
C GLN A 10 -8.79 54.09 7.65
N ILE A 11 -8.08 54.61 6.64
CA ILE A 11 -8.18 54.11 5.27
C ILE A 11 -7.59 52.70 5.28
N GLN A 12 -8.44 51.68 5.18
CA GLN A 12 -7.95 50.32 4.98
C GLN A 12 -7.21 50.26 3.65
N LYS A 13 -5.89 50.06 3.72
CA LYS A 13 -5.08 49.73 2.55
C LYS A 13 -5.48 48.33 2.11
N GLY A 14 -6.23 48.23 1.02
CA GLY A 14 -6.57 46.95 0.40
C GLY A 14 -5.34 46.29 -0.22
N PHE A 15 -5.37 44.96 -0.32
CA PHE A 15 -4.37 44.16 -1.03
C PHE A 15 -4.35 44.57 -2.51
N THR A 16 -3.16 44.71 -3.10
CA THR A 16 -3.04 45.05 -4.53
C THR A 16 -3.25 43.81 -5.40
N LEU A 17 -3.77 44.03 -6.62
CA LEU A 17 -3.95 42.97 -7.61
C LEU A 17 -2.60 42.31 -7.97
N ILE A 18 -1.51 43.10 -7.95
CA ILE A 18 -0.15 42.63 -8.18
C ILE A 18 0.31 41.68 -7.07
N GLU A 19 0.09 42.03 -5.80
CA GLU A 19 0.42 41.14 -4.67
C GLU A 19 -0.35 39.81 -4.77
N LEU A 20 -1.62 39.87 -5.16
CA LEU A 20 -2.43 38.65 -5.33
C LEU A 20 -1.92 37.78 -6.49
N MET A 21 -1.53 38.38 -7.62
CA MET A 21 -0.97 37.65 -8.75
C MET A 21 0.37 36.97 -8.43
N ILE A 22 1.24 37.62 -7.65
CA ILE A 22 2.51 37.02 -7.22
C ILE A 22 2.25 35.82 -6.31
N VAL A 23 1.30 35.94 -5.37
CA VAL A 23 0.94 34.83 -4.47
C VAL A 23 0.41 33.63 -5.26
N VAL A 24 -0.48 33.85 -6.23
CA VAL A 24 -1.00 32.79 -7.10
C VAL A 24 0.12 32.14 -7.92
N ALA A 25 1.07 32.93 -8.44
CA ALA A 25 2.21 32.40 -9.19
C ALA A 25 3.09 31.49 -8.33
N ILE A 26 3.38 31.88 -7.08
CA ILE A 26 4.18 31.06 -6.15
C ILE A 26 3.44 29.77 -5.78
N ILE A 27 2.14 29.87 -5.45
CA ILE A 27 1.31 28.68 -5.15
C ILE A 27 1.25 27.74 -6.35
N GLY A 28 1.15 28.27 -7.57
CA GLY A 28 1.15 27.46 -8.80
C GLY A 28 2.42 26.62 -8.96
N ILE A 29 3.60 27.20 -8.71
CA ILE A 29 4.88 26.48 -8.78
C ILE A 29 4.96 25.42 -7.69
N LEU A 30 4.60 25.75 -6.45
CA LEU A 30 4.63 24.80 -5.34
C LEU A 30 3.67 23.64 -5.57
N ALA A 31 2.46 23.92 -6.06
CA ALA A 31 1.46 22.91 -6.36
C ALA A 31 1.92 21.93 -7.46
N ALA A 32 2.59 22.43 -8.50
CA ALA A 32 3.11 21.59 -9.59
C ALA A 32 4.10 20.52 -9.11
N VAL A 33 4.91 20.83 -8.08
CA VAL A 33 5.88 19.88 -7.50
C VAL A 33 5.24 19.04 -6.38
N ALA A 34 4.40 19.64 -5.55
CA ALA A 34 3.82 18.98 -4.38
C ALA A 34 2.72 17.98 -4.74
N LEU A 35 1.89 18.26 -5.74
CA LEU A 35 0.76 17.40 -6.10
C LEU A 35 1.18 16.00 -6.56
N PRO A 36 2.16 15.82 -7.47
CA PRO A 36 2.62 14.49 -7.86
C PRO A 36 3.17 13.68 -6.66
N ALA A 37 3.99 14.32 -5.82
CA ALA A 37 4.56 13.66 -4.64
C ALA A 37 3.48 13.26 -3.61
N TYR A 38 2.44 14.09 -3.45
CA TYR A 38 1.31 13.78 -2.58
C TYR A 38 0.48 12.61 -3.15
N GLN A 39 0.26 12.56 -4.47
CA GLN A 39 -0.42 11.44 -5.12
C GLN A 39 0.33 10.12 -4.86
N ASP A 40 1.65 10.09 -5.07
CA ASP A 40 2.47 8.90 -4.79
C ASP A 40 2.37 8.46 -3.32
N TYR A 41 2.33 9.41 -2.38
CA TYR A 41 2.15 9.11 -0.97
C TYR A 41 0.78 8.49 -0.69
N THR A 42 -0.29 9.04 -1.26
CA THR A 42 -1.65 8.49 -1.09
C THR A 42 -1.78 7.09 -1.69
N VAL A 43 -1.14 6.84 -2.84
CA VAL A 43 -1.11 5.51 -3.46
C VAL A 43 -0.39 4.52 -2.57
N ARG A 44 0.80 4.87 -2.04
CA ARG A 44 1.53 4.01 -1.09
C ARG A 44 0.71 3.68 0.16
N ALA A 45 -0.01 4.65 0.70
CA ALA A 45 -0.88 4.44 1.84
C ALA A 45 -1.98 3.42 1.51
N GLN A 46 -2.61 3.52 0.34
CA GLN A 46 -3.62 2.57 -0.11
C GLN A 46 -3.05 1.17 -0.37
N VAL A 47 -1.87 1.06 -1.00
CA VAL A 47 -1.18 -0.23 -1.19
C VAL A 47 -0.82 -0.88 0.15
N SER A 48 -0.58 -0.09 1.21
CA SER A 48 -0.28 -0.60 2.55
C SER A 48 -1.48 -1.31 3.19
N GLU A 49 -2.72 -1.01 2.76
CA GLU A 49 -3.90 -1.82 3.15
C GLU A 49 -3.77 -3.26 2.66
N GLY A 50 -3.25 -3.45 1.45
CA GLY A 50 -2.95 -4.77 0.90
C GLY A 50 -1.94 -5.54 1.74
N MET A 51 -0.90 -4.86 2.23
CA MET A 51 0.09 -5.47 3.15
C MET A 51 -0.53 -5.94 4.47
N ILE A 52 -1.45 -5.14 5.04
CA ILE A 52 -2.16 -5.50 6.26
C ILE A 52 -3.04 -6.73 6.02
N ALA A 53 -3.80 -6.76 4.92
CA ALA A 53 -4.61 -7.93 4.59
C ALA A 53 -3.75 -9.18 4.36
N ALA A 54 -2.62 -9.02 3.67
CA ALA A 54 -1.68 -10.11 3.44
C ALA A 54 -1.05 -10.61 4.75
N SER A 55 -0.86 -9.75 5.76
CA SER A 55 -0.31 -10.14 7.07
C SER A 55 -1.20 -11.12 7.84
N ALA A 56 -2.53 -11.00 7.72
CA ALA A 56 -3.46 -11.95 8.32
C ALA A 56 -3.31 -13.35 7.70
N VAL A 57 -3.16 -13.41 6.38
CA VAL A 57 -3.00 -14.65 5.61
C VAL A 57 -1.61 -15.28 5.82
N ARG A 58 -0.56 -14.47 6.04
CA ARG A 58 0.79 -14.98 6.40
C ARG A 58 0.78 -15.88 7.61
N THR A 59 0.06 -15.48 8.64
CA THR A 59 -0.04 -16.26 9.88
C THR A 59 -0.64 -17.63 9.60
N GLY A 60 -1.72 -17.69 8.82
CA GLY A 60 -2.35 -18.95 8.43
C GLY A 60 -1.45 -19.84 7.57
N VAL A 61 -0.76 -19.27 6.56
CA VAL A 61 0.23 -20.05 5.77
C VAL A 61 1.33 -20.62 6.66
N THR A 62 1.85 -19.82 7.59
CA THR A 62 2.94 -20.24 8.50
C THR A 62 2.48 -21.34 9.45
N GLU A 63 1.29 -21.21 10.03
CA GLU A 63 0.69 -22.21 10.93
C GLU A 63 0.41 -23.53 10.20
N MET A 64 -0.20 -23.45 9.02
CA MET A 64 -0.55 -24.62 8.23
C MET A 64 0.69 -25.34 7.67
N PHE A 65 1.72 -24.58 7.33
CA PHE A 65 3.02 -25.14 6.98
C PHE A 65 3.69 -25.84 8.17
N ALA A 66 3.61 -25.27 9.38
CA ALA A 66 4.16 -25.90 10.58
C ALA A 66 3.43 -27.21 10.95
N ASN A 67 2.10 -27.25 10.77
CA ASN A 67 1.27 -28.41 11.12
C ASN A 67 1.33 -29.55 10.09
N GLY A 68 1.45 -29.24 8.80
CA GLY A 68 1.28 -30.21 7.72
C GLY A 68 2.20 -30.04 6.52
N GLY A 69 3.22 -29.19 6.62
CA GLY A 69 4.10 -28.84 5.51
C GLY A 69 3.31 -28.24 4.33
N MET A 70 3.76 -28.52 3.12
CA MET A 70 3.12 -28.03 1.89
C MET A 70 1.70 -28.57 1.69
N ASN A 71 1.36 -29.73 2.25
CA ASN A 71 -0.02 -30.23 2.19
C ASN A 71 -0.96 -29.35 3.02
N GLY A 72 -0.50 -28.85 4.18
CA GLY A 72 -1.24 -27.88 4.99
C GLY A 72 -1.43 -26.55 4.24
N VAL A 73 -0.37 -26.05 3.61
CA VAL A 73 -0.44 -24.83 2.79
C VAL A 73 -1.42 -24.98 1.63
N ASN A 74 -1.42 -26.11 0.93
CA ASN A 74 -2.33 -26.37 -0.18
C ASN A 74 -3.79 -26.46 0.26
N ALA A 75 -4.06 -27.06 1.43
CA ALA A 75 -5.40 -27.08 2.02
C ALA A 75 -5.86 -25.65 2.35
N TYR A 76 -4.99 -24.86 2.99
CA TYR A 76 -5.27 -23.47 3.33
C TYR A 76 -5.49 -22.58 2.09
N ALA A 77 -4.75 -22.81 1.02
CA ALA A 77 -4.96 -22.12 -0.25
C ALA A 77 -6.38 -22.34 -0.80
N THR A 78 -6.91 -23.57 -0.63
CA THR A 78 -8.28 -23.90 -1.03
C THR A 78 -9.31 -23.20 -0.13
N GLU A 79 -9.06 -23.12 1.18
CA GLU A 79 -9.93 -22.38 2.12
C GLU A 79 -9.98 -20.90 1.75
N ILE A 80 -8.83 -20.26 1.55
CA ILE A 80 -8.75 -18.86 1.12
C ILE A 80 -9.51 -18.64 -0.19
N ALA A 81 -9.36 -19.54 -1.18
CA ALA A 81 -10.07 -19.43 -2.44
C ALA A 81 -11.60 -19.48 -2.29
N ASN A 82 -12.12 -20.19 -1.27
CA ASN A 82 -13.56 -20.29 -1.00
C ASN A 82 -14.10 -19.09 -0.19
N ASP A 83 -13.27 -18.50 0.68
CA ASP A 83 -13.67 -17.44 1.61
C ASP A 83 -13.38 -16.00 1.11
N GLN A 84 -13.27 -15.78 -0.20
CA GLN A 84 -12.97 -14.47 -0.79
C GLN A 84 -13.92 -13.35 -0.34
N ALA A 85 -15.19 -13.66 -0.07
CA ALA A 85 -16.16 -12.67 0.38
C ALA A 85 -15.78 -12.02 1.73
N ALA A 86 -15.06 -12.74 2.60
CA ALA A 86 -14.59 -12.21 3.88
C ALA A 86 -13.24 -11.46 3.77
N LEU A 87 -12.53 -11.63 2.65
CA LEU A 87 -11.18 -11.12 2.42
C LEU A 87 -11.14 -9.88 1.52
N THR A 88 -12.26 -9.59 0.84
CA THR A 88 -12.37 -8.47 -0.09
C THR A 88 -12.90 -7.22 0.59
N THR A 89 -12.45 -6.06 0.10
CA THR A 89 -12.86 -4.74 0.58
C THR A 89 -13.06 -3.82 -0.63
N ASN A 90 -13.37 -2.54 -0.38
CA ASN A 90 -13.43 -1.55 -1.46
C ASN A 90 -12.10 -1.39 -2.23
N ARG A 91 -10.97 -1.77 -1.62
CA ARG A 91 -9.62 -1.67 -2.21
C ARG A 91 -8.99 -3.01 -2.54
N ILE A 92 -9.51 -4.12 -2.04
CA ILE A 92 -8.96 -5.47 -2.25
C ILE A 92 -10.02 -6.31 -2.97
N THR A 93 -9.72 -6.76 -4.18
CA THR A 93 -10.65 -7.55 -5.01
C THR A 93 -10.40 -9.04 -4.95
N ALA A 94 -9.19 -9.47 -4.58
CA ALA A 94 -8.88 -10.87 -4.36
C ALA A 94 -7.66 -11.01 -3.46
N ILE A 95 -7.64 -12.10 -2.70
CA ILE A 95 -6.42 -12.59 -2.04
C ILE A 95 -6.27 -14.06 -2.38
N ALA A 96 -5.14 -14.46 -2.94
CA ALA A 96 -4.86 -15.87 -3.24
C ALA A 96 -3.61 -16.33 -2.50
N VAL A 97 -3.57 -17.63 -2.21
CA VAL A 97 -2.39 -18.33 -1.75
C VAL A 97 -2.08 -19.40 -2.78
N ASP A 98 -0.84 -19.47 -3.21
CA ASP A 98 -0.37 -20.56 -4.07
C ASP A 98 -0.10 -21.81 -3.22
N GLY A 99 -0.80 -22.91 -3.50
CA GLY A 99 -0.68 -24.13 -2.71
C GLY A 99 0.66 -24.87 -2.84
N ALA A 100 1.45 -24.55 -3.87
CA ALA A 100 2.74 -25.18 -4.14
C ALA A 100 3.93 -24.38 -3.58
N THR A 101 3.75 -23.08 -3.32
CA THR A 101 4.82 -22.18 -2.88
C THR A 101 4.48 -21.40 -1.61
N GLY A 102 3.21 -21.36 -1.20
CA GLY A 102 2.71 -20.52 -0.12
C GLY A 102 2.73 -19.02 -0.44
N ALA A 103 3.04 -18.63 -1.68
CA ALA A 103 3.05 -17.23 -2.08
C ALA A 103 1.65 -16.63 -1.96
N ILE A 104 1.56 -15.50 -1.28
CA ILE A 104 0.31 -14.76 -1.10
C ILE A 104 0.28 -13.65 -2.14
N THR A 105 -0.81 -13.52 -2.87
CA THR A 105 -1.05 -12.43 -3.82
C THR A 105 -2.30 -11.66 -3.44
N VAL A 106 -2.17 -10.35 -3.26
CA VAL A 106 -3.28 -9.44 -3.01
C VAL A 106 -3.49 -8.58 -4.25
N THR A 107 -4.71 -8.62 -4.79
CA THR A 107 -5.10 -7.81 -5.94
C THR A 107 -5.86 -6.59 -5.45
N LEU A 108 -5.34 -5.40 -5.77
CA LEU A 108 -5.91 -4.12 -5.36
C LEU A 108 -6.82 -3.54 -6.45
N ALA A 109 -7.76 -2.67 -6.08
CA ALA A 109 -8.59 -1.95 -7.04
C ALA A 109 -8.94 -0.54 -6.57
N GLY A 110 -9.38 0.29 -7.54
CA GLY A 110 -9.80 1.67 -7.27
C GLY A 110 -8.65 2.65 -7.09
N ILE A 111 -7.43 2.28 -7.51
CA ILE A 111 -6.25 3.14 -7.48
C ILE A 111 -5.83 3.43 -8.93
N ALA A 112 -6.27 4.57 -9.46
CA ALA A 112 -6.09 4.92 -10.87
C ALA A 112 -4.61 4.93 -11.31
N GLN A 113 -3.72 5.32 -10.41
CA GLN A 113 -2.27 5.42 -10.65
C GLN A 113 -1.59 4.07 -10.86
N LEU A 114 -2.22 2.96 -10.43
CA LEU A 114 -1.70 1.61 -10.66
C LEU A 114 -2.06 1.09 -12.06
N GLY A 115 -3.10 1.64 -12.70
CA GLY A 115 -3.59 1.15 -13.98
C GLY A 115 -4.02 -0.32 -13.89
N GLY A 116 -3.17 -1.23 -14.38
CA GLY A 116 -3.31 -2.69 -14.28
C GLY A 116 -2.26 -3.39 -13.42
N ASP A 117 -1.27 -2.65 -12.93
CA ASP A 117 -0.18 -3.16 -12.10
C ASP A 117 -0.57 -3.11 -10.62
N ASN A 118 -1.59 -3.89 -10.26
CA ASN A 118 -2.30 -3.81 -8.99
C ASN A 118 -2.08 -5.02 -8.06
N VAL A 119 -1.13 -5.89 -8.37
CA VAL A 119 -0.85 -7.09 -7.59
C VAL A 119 0.34 -6.84 -6.67
N LEU A 120 0.12 -7.12 -5.39
CA LEU A 120 1.13 -7.15 -4.34
C LEU A 120 1.33 -8.59 -3.90
N ALA A 121 2.56 -9.10 -3.97
CA ALA A 121 2.86 -10.47 -3.56
C ALA A 121 3.83 -10.54 -2.39
N MET A 122 3.68 -11.60 -1.59
CA MET A 122 4.60 -11.94 -0.52
C MET A 122 4.90 -13.42 -0.56
N VAL A 123 6.18 -13.76 -0.52
CA VAL A 123 6.65 -15.13 -0.69
C VAL A 123 7.27 -15.61 0.61
N PRO A 124 6.82 -16.76 1.14
CA PRO A 124 7.48 -17.39 2.27
C PRO A 124 8.74 -18.12 1.81
N GLN A 125 9.79 -18.06 2.61
CA GLN A 125 11.05 -18.75 2.38
C GLN A 125 11.66 -19.21 3.70
N ILE A 126 12.55 -20.18 3.62
CA ILE A 126 13.35 -20.64 4.76
C ILE A 126 14.81 -20.66 4.31
N GLY A 127 15.64 -19.83 4.95
CA GLY A 127 17.07 -19.75 4.66
C GLY A 127 17.40 -19.35 3.22
N GLY A 128 16.64 -18.41 2.64
CA GLY A 128 16.87 -17.95 1.26
C GLY A 128 16.18 -18.77 0.16
N ALA A 129 15.55 -19.90 0.51
CA ALA A 129 14.92 -20.81 -0.46
C ALA A 129 13.42 -20.90 -0.25
N ALA A 130 12.67 -21.10 -1.34
CA ALA A 130 11.22 -21.33 -1.27
C ALA A 130 10.88 -22.45 -0.27
N ILE A 131 9.76 -22.29 0.43
CA ILE A 131 9.30 -23.32 1.36
C ILE A 131 8.98 -24.61 0.62
N SER A 132 9.31 -25.72 1.27
CA SER A 132 9.05 -27.07 0.79
C SER A 132 9.02 -28.04 1.98
N ASN A 133 8.58 -29.28 1.76
CA ASN A 133 8.64 -30.29 2.81
C ASN A 133 10.07 -30.63 3.26
N ALA A 134 11.10 -30.29 2.48
CA ALA A 134 12.49 -30.60 2.78
C ALA A 134 13.16 -29.60 3.75
N ASN A 135 12.62 -28.39 3.86
CA ASN A 135 13.16 -27.31 4.70
C ASN A 135 12.14 -26.83 5.75
N SER A 136 11.22 -27.69 6.20
CA SER A 136 10.13 -27.33 7.13
C SER A 136 10.54 -27.10 8.59
N THR A 137 11.81 -27.29 8.94
CA THR A 137 12.32 -27.16 10.31
C THR A 137 12.88 -25.77 10.64
N GLY A 138 13.02 -24.88 9.65
CA GLY A 138 13.52 -23.53 9.84
C GLY A 138 12.43 -22.49 10.11
N SER A 139 12.84 -21.26 10.42
CA SER A 139 11.91 -20.13 10.58
C SER A 139 11.42 -19.66 9.21
N VAL A 140 10.10 -19.54 9.05
CA VAL A 140 9.50 -18.95 7.84
C VAL A 140 9.80 -17.45 7.83
N GLU A 141 10.53 -17.01 6.82
CA GLU A 141 10.82 -15.62 6.50
C GLU A 141 9.93 -15.18 5.36
N TRP A 142 9.44 -13.94 5.41
CA TRP A 142 8.55 -13.40 4.39
C TRP A 142 9.24 -12.29 3.64
N VAL A 143 9.28 -12.42 2.32
CA VAL A 143 9.86 -11.40 1.45
C VAL A 143 8.79 -10.86 0.52
N CYS A 144 8.73 -9.54 0.46
CA CYS A 144 7.84 -8.77 -0.37
C CYS A 144 8.69 -8.07 -1.42
N THR A 145 9.06 -8.72 -2.51
CA THR A 145 9.90 -8.07 -3.53
C THR A 145 9.49 -8.55 -4.90
N GLN A 146 10.04 -7.91 -5.94
CA GLN A 146 10.06 -8.44 -7.31
C GLN A 146 11.14 -9.52 -7.49
N ALA A 147 11.66 -10.12 -6.40
CA ALA A 147 12.63 -11.20 -6.50
C ALA A 147 11.96 -12.49 -6.98
N ALA A 148 12.77 -13.31 -7.66
CA ALA A 148 12.39 -14.46 -8.46
C ALA A 148 11.25 -15.30 -7.85
N GLY A 149 10.06 -15.23 -8.48
CA GLY A 149 8.89 -16.05 -8.15
C GLY A 149 7.70 -15.29 -7.57
N ALA A 150 7.86 -14.03 -7.13
CA ALA A 150 6.76 -13.21 -6.64
C ALA A 150 6.07 -12.43 -7.79
N PRO A 151 4.76 -12.61 -8.04
CA PRO A 151 4.06 -11.92 -9.13
C PRO A 151 3.66 -10.46 -8.79
N THR A 152 4.45 -9.75 -7.98
CA THR A 152 4.19 -8.33 -7.67
C THR A 152 4.31 -7.50 -8.94
N THR A 153 3.22 -6.87 -9.36
CA THR A 153 3.20 -6.02 -10.57
C THR A 153 3.35 -4.54 -10.23
N ILE A 154 2.94 -4.12 -9.04
CA ILE A 154 3.00 -2.72 -8.58
C ILE A 154 4.44 -2.18 -8.67
N GLU A 155 4.59 -1.00 -9.28
CA GLU A 155 5.87 -0.31 -9.36
C GLU A 155 6.46 -0.02 -7.98
N ALA A 156 7.78 -0.19 -7.85
CA ALA A 156 8.50 -0.01 -6.59
C ALA A 156 8.26 1.35 -5.91
N LYS A 157 8.00 2.44 -6.65
CA LYS A 157 7.73 3.75 -6.06
C LYS A 157 6.42 3.80 -5.23
N TYR A 158 5.47 2.94 -5.56
CA TYR A 158 4.17 2.79 -4.90
C TYR A 158 4.15 1.68 -3.85
N LEU A 159 5.22 0.89 -3.75
CA LEU A 159 5.36 -0.12 -2.72
C LEU A 159 5.74 0.50 -1.35
N PRO A 160 5.29 -0.10 -0.24
CA PRO A 160 5.75 0.24 1.11
C PRO A 160 7.26 0.03 1.27
N ALA A 161 7.85 0.60 2.32
CA ALA A 161 9.30 0.47 2.59
C ALA A 161 9.77 -0.98 2.68
N GLU A 162 8.99 -1.84 3.34
CA GLU A 162 9.27 -3.27 3.50
C GLU A 162 9.31 -4.04 2.18
N CYS A 163 8.70 -3.49 1.13
CA CYS A 163 8.58 -4.15 -0.16
C CYS A 163 9.54 -3.59 -1.23
N ARG A 164 10.46 -2.70 -0.84
CA ARG A 164 11.37 -1.98 -1.74
C ARG A 164 12.84 -2.40 -1.57
N VAL A 165 13.12 -3.38 -0.71
CA VAL A 165 14.46 -3.85 -0.34
C VAL A 165 14.91 -5.06 -1.15
#